data_AF-S5UCE5-F1
#
_entry.id   AF-S5UCE5-F1
#
_cell.length_a   1.000
_cell.length_b   1.000
_cell.length_c   1.000
_cell.angle_alpha   90.00
_cell.angle_beta   90.00
_cell.angle_gamma   90.00
#
_symmetry.space_group_name_H-M   'P 1'
#
loop_
_entity.id
_entity.type
_entity.pdbx_description
1 polymer ?
#
loop_
_entity_poly.entity_id
_entity_poly.type
_entity_poly.pdbx_seq_one_letter_code
_entity_poly.pdbx_strand_id
1 'polypeptide(L)'
;MAAIALTAAQLGVWYASRLDPGNPGFNAAQCVELTGAVDVDALVAAIERTVSETDALRVRFCDGPSGVRQSLGDNGSRVSVVDLRADSEPRETAREWMRQDLATASELTGEELG
;
A
#
# COMPACT_ATOMS: atom_id res chain seq x y z
N MET A 1 -17.01 -12.57 3.26
CA MET A 1 -15.88 -13.47 3.60
C MET A 1 -15.66 -13.43 5.11
N ALA A 2 -15.14 -14.50 5.72
CA ALA A 2 -14.95 -14.56 7.17
C ALA A 2 -13.75 -13.72 7.62
N ALA A 3 -13.95 -12.87 8.63
CA ALA A 3 -12.87 -12.11 9.25
C ALA A 3 -12.12 -12.99 10.27
N ILE A 4 -10.79 -12.93 10.29
CA ILE A 4 -9.92 -13.74 11.16
C ILE A 4 -9.14 -12.85 12.14
N ALA A 5 -8.52 -13.46 13.15
CA ALA A 5 -7.68 -12.75 14.10
C ALA A 5 -6.38 -12.27 13.44
N LEU A 6 -5.83 -11.15 13.93
CA LEU A 6 -4.49 -10.68 13.55
C LEU A 6 -3.42 -11.58 14.15
N THR A 7 -2.30 -11.73 13.46
CA THR A 7 -1.08 -12.27 14.07
C THR A 7 -0.58 -11.34 15.19
N ALA A 8 0.24 -11.86 16.11
CA ALA A 8 0.81 -11.05 17.18
C ALA A 8 1.60 -9.83 16.65
N ALA A 9 2.34 -9.99 15.55
CA ALA A 9 3.07 -8.90 14.90
C ALA A 9 2.12 -7.85 14.30
N GLN A 10 1.10 -8.28 13.55
CA GLN A 10 0.09 -7.37 13.00
C GLN A 10 -0.65 -6.60 14.11
N LEU A 11 -0.98 -7.27 15.21
CA LEU A 11 -1.65 -6.64 16.36
C LEU A 11 -0.76 -5.60 17.05
N GLY A 12 0.55 -5.86 17.16
CA GLY A 12 1.51 -4.89 17.67
C GLY A 12 1.58 -3.63 16.82
N VAL A 13 1.67 -3.79 15.50
CA VAL A 13 1.65 -2.67 14.54
C VAL A 13 0.32 -1.91 14.62
N TRP A 14 -0.82 -2.62 14.70
CA TRP A 14 -2.13 -2.00 14.84
C TRP A 14 -2.25 -1.11 16.08
N TYR A 15 -1.83 -1.59 17.25
CA TYR A 15 -1.89 -0.76 18.46
C TYR A 15 -0.91 0.41 18.39
N ALA A 16 0.29 0.19 17.85
CA ALA A 16 1.27 1.26 17.73
C ALA A 16 0.82 2.36 16.75
N SER A 17 0.15 2.01 15.64
CA SER A 17 -0.39 3.01 14.71
C SER A 17 -1.56 3.82 15.31
N ARG A 18 -2.31 3.25 16.26
CA ARG A 18 -3.37 3.99 16.98
C ARG A 18 -2.84 5.01 17.99
N LEU A 19 -1.61 4.85 18.48
CA LEU A 19 -1.00 5.81 19.40
C LEU A 19 -0.59 7.11 18.70
N ASP A 20 -0.21 7.02 17.42
CA ASP A 20 0.17 8.16 16.58
C ASP A 20 -0.29 7.94 15.13
N PRO A 21 -1.59 8.17 14.82
CA PRO A 21 -2.17 7.87 13.51
C PRO A 21 -1.55 8.65 12.34
N GLY A 22 -0.88 9.77 12.62
CA GLY A 22 -0.18 10.58 11.62
C GLY A 22 1.24 10.10 11.32
N ASN A 23 1.71 9.04 11.97
CA ASN A 23 3.08 8.57 11.85
C ASN A 23 3.24 7.60 10.66
N PRO A 24 4.03 7.95 9.64
CA PRO A 24 4.30 7.06 8.51
C PRO A 24 5.32 5.96 8.83
N GLY A 25 5.78 5.83 10.08
CA GLY A 25 6.88 4.94 10.49
C GLY A 25 6.65 3.44 10.26
N PHE A 26 5.41 3.03 9.94
CA PHE A 26 5.07 1.66 9.54
C PHE A 26 4.98 1.45 8.03
N ASN A 27 5.13 2.50 7.22
CA ASN A 27 5.23 2.36 5.77
C ASN A 27 6.58 1.73 5.41
N ALA A 28 6.56 0.83 4.41
CA ALA A 28 7.76 0.26 3.82
C ALA A 28 7.65 0.38 2.30
N ALA A 29 8.73 0.82 1.64
CA ALA A 29 8.80 0.94 0.19
C ALA A 29 10.12 0.41 -0.35
N GLN A 30 10.08 0.00 -1.62
CA GLN A 30 11.25 -0.39 -2.40
C GLN A 30 11.12 0.18 -3.81
N CYS A 31 12.24 0.49 -4.45
CA CYS A 31 12.31 0.97 -5.83
C CYS A 31 13.20 0.06 -6.64
N VAL A 32 12.76 -0.29 -7.86
CA VAL A 32 13.52 -1.08 -8.83
C VAL A 32 13.74 -0.24 -10.09
N GLU A 33 15.01 -0.02 -10.47
CA GLU A 33 15.36 0.66 -11.72
C GLU A 33 15.42 -0.35 -12.86
N LEU A 34 14.55 -0.20 -13.85
CA LEU A 34 14.54 -1.02 -15.06
C LEU A 34 15.38 -0.33 -16.14
N THR A 35 16.31 -1.08 -16.75
CA THR A 35 17.13 -0.57 -17.86
C THR A 35 16.67 -1.18 -19.17
N GLY A 36 16.36 -0.34 -20.14
CA GLY A 36 15.91 -0.75 -21.49
C GLY A 36 14.49 -0.28 -21.79
N ALA A 37 13.96 -0.75 -22.92
CA ALA A 37 12.59 -0.48 -23.31
C ALA A 37 11.62 -1.24 -22.39
N VAL A 38 10.61 -0.54 -21.87
CA VAL A 38 9.53 -1.10 -21.05
C VAL A 38 8.21 -0.78 -21.73
N ASP A 39 7.40 -1.81 -21.95
CA ASP A 39 5.98 -1.65 -22.28
C ASP A 39 5.23 -1.29 -20.99
N VAL A 40 4.88 -0.01 -20.85
CA VAL A 40 4.29 0.54 -19.62
C VAL A 40 2.89 -0.03 -19.39
N ASP A 41 2.08 -0.18 -20.44
CA ASP A 41 0.72 -0.69 -20.33
C ASP A 41 0.72 -2.15 -19.90
N ALA A 42 1.64 -2.95 -20.45
CA ALA A 42 1.82 -4.34 -20.04
C ALA A 42 2.30 -4.47 -18.59
N LEU A 43 3.21 -3.59 -18.15
CA LEU A 43 3.70 -3.58 -16.76
C LEU A 43 2.59 -3.18 -15.77
N VAL A 44 1.78 -2.17 -16.09
CA VAL A 44 0.62 -1.77 -15.28
C VAL A 44 -0.34 -2.95 -15.11
N ALA A 45 -0.73 -3.60 -16.21
CA ALA A 45 -1.63 -4.75 -16.16
C ALA A 45 -1.06 -5.92 -15.34
N ALA A 46 0.25 -6.16 -15.44
CA ALA A 46 0.92 -7.20 -14.66
C ALA A 46 0.92 -6.90 -13.15
N ILE A 47 1.15 -5.64 -12.77
CA ILE A 47 1.11 -5.20 -11.36
C ILE A 47 -0.31 -5.33 -10.80
N GLU A 48 -1.31 -4.82 -11.52
CA GLU A 48 -2.72 -4.89 -11.10
C GLU A 48 -3.16 -6.35 -10.88
N ARG A 49 -2.81 -7.23 -11.82
CA ARG A 49 -3.05 -8.67 -11.70
C ARG A 49 -2.34 -9.27 -10.49
N THR A 50 -1.06 -8.96 -10.29
CA THR A 50 -0.29 -9.45 -9.14
C THR A 50 -0.93 -9.05 -7.81
N VAL A 51 -1.40 -7.80 -7.70
CA VAL A 51 -2.12 -7.34 -6.51
C VAL A 51 -3.42 -8.14 -6.32
N SER A 52 -4.19 -8.36 -7.40
CA SER A 52 -5.44 -9.12 -7.33
C SER A 52 -5.26 -10.58 -6.89
N GLU A 53 -4.14 -11.19 -7.29
CA GLU A 53 -3.79 -12.58 -6.97
C GLU A 53 -3.10 -12.74 -5.60
N THR A 54 -2.71 -11.64 -4.94
CA THR A 54 -1.95 -11.66 -3.68
C THR A 54 -2.83 -11.24 -2.50
N ASP A 55 -3.37 -12.21 -1.77
CA ASP A 55 -4.24 -12.00 -0.60
C ASP A 55 -3.71 -10.99 0.42
N ALA A 56 -2.41 -11.04 0.74
CA ALA A 56 -1.79 -10.15 1.72
C ALA A 56 -1.89 -8.66 1.35
N LEU A 57 -1.88 -8.33 0.05
CA LEU A 57 -2.03 -6.97 -0.45
C LEU A 57 -3.48 -6.50 -0.43
N ARG A 58 -4.43 -7.40 -0.17
CA ARG A 58 -5.87 -7.17 -0.23
C ARG A 58 -6.54 -7.22 1.14
N VAL A 59 -5.75 -7.35 2.20
CA VAL A 59 -6.24 -7.40 3.58
C VAL A 59 -6.76 -6.02 4.00
N ARG A 60 -7.93 -6.02 4.64
CA ARG A 60 -8.46 -4.87 5.40
C ARG A 60 -8.53 -5.20 6.87
N PHE A 61 -8.33 -4.18 7.71
CA PHE A 61 -8.47 -4.26 9.15
C PHE A 61 -9.72 -3.51 9.59
N CYS A 62 -10.55 -4.17 10.41
CA CYS A 62 -11.77 -3.61 10.96
C CYS A 62 -11.76 -3.79 12.47
N ASP A 63 -11.98 -2.70 13.20
CA ASP A 63 -12.15 -2.74 14.65
C ASP A 63 -13.61 -3.04 15.00
N GLY A 64 -13.85 -3.65 16.16
CA GLY A 64 -15.22 -3.99 16.57
C GLY A 64 -15.31 -4.60 17.96
N PRO A 65 -16.50 -5.01 18.40
CA PRO A 65 -16.74 -5.48 19.77
C PRO A 65 -15.93 -6.71 20.18
N SER A 66 -15.46 -7.50 19.23
CA SER A 66 -14.60 -8.68 19.46
C SER A 66 -13.11 -8.40 19.26
N GLY A 67 -12.72 -7.11 19.21
CA GLY A 67 -11.39 -6.64 18.86
C GLY A 67 -11.16 -6.58 17.35
N VAL A 68 -9.99 -6.06 16.96
CA VAL A 68 -9.59 -5.92 15.56
C VAL A 68 -9.53 -7.27 14.83
N ARG A 69 -10.07 -7.30 13.62
CA ARG A 69 -10.08 -8.45 12.73
C ARG A 69 -9.55 -8.07 11.36
N GLN A 70 -9.07 -9.06 10.63
CA GLN A 70 -8.63 -8.91 9.25
C GLN A 70 -9.49 -9.74 8.29
N SER A 71 -9.76 -9.23 7.10
CA SER A 71 -10.50 -9.94 6.06
C SER A 71 -9.98 -9.55 4.67
N LEU A 72 -10.26 -10.36 3.66
CA LEU A 72 -9.96 -9.99 2.29
C LEU A 72 -11.00 -8.97 1.80
N GLY A 73 -10.49 -7.84 1.32
CA GLY A 73 -11.25 -6.82 0.63
C GLY A 73 -11.11 -6.92 -0.89
N ASP A 74 -11.95 -6.18 -1.59
CA ASP A 74 -11.70 -5.81 -2.97
C ASP A 74 -11.07 -4.43 -2.99
N ASN A 75 -9.76 -4.40 -3.18
CA ASN A 75 -8.98 -3.20 -3.40
C ASN A 75 -8.64 -3.17 -4.88
N GLY A 76 -9.39 -2.37 -5.64
CA GLY A 76 -8.95 -1.95 -6.96
C GLY A 76 -7.61 -1.25 -6.81
N SER A 77 -6.52 -1.94 -7.12
CA SER A 77 -5.21 -1.32 -7.21
C SER A 77 -5.27 -0.29 -8.34
N ARG A 78 -4.71 0.89 -8.08
CA ARG A 78 -4.47 1.89 -9.12
C ARG A 78 -2.98 2.12 -9.20
N VAL A 79 -2.41 1.78 -10.35
CA VAL A 79 -1.00 2.06 -10.63
C VAL A 79 -0.89 3.48 -11.18
N SER A 80 -0.13 4.34 -10.51
CA SER A 80 0.15 5.70 -10.98
C SER A 80 1.33 5.69 -11.95
N VAL A 81 1.12 6.22 -13.15
CA VAL A 81 2.19 6.44 -14.14
C VAL A 81 2.51 7.93 -14.19
N VAL A 82 3.75 8.28 -13.86
CA VAL A 82 4.25 9.65 -13.91
C VAL A 82 5.33 9.75 -14.98
N ASP A 83 5.08 10.58 -16.00
CA ASP A 83 6.04 10.83 -17.07
C ASP A 83 6.94 12.02 -16.75
N LEU A 84 8.19 11.73 -16.39
CA LEU A 84 9.20 12.73 -16.06
C LEU A 84 10.20 12.97 -17.21
N ARG A 85 9.94 12.47 -18.43
CA ARG A 85 10.90 12.59 -19.54
C ARG A 85 11.21 14.03 -19.94
N ALA A 86 10.29 14.97 -19.65
CA ALA A 86 10.47 16.39 -19.91
C ALA A 86 11.06 17.17 -18.72
N ASP A 87 11.29 16.50 -17.59
CA ASP A 87 11.88 17.10 -16.39
C ASP A 87 13.40 17.32 -16.59
N SER A 88 13.96 18.36 -15.98
CA SER A 88 15.40 18.65 -16.05
C SER A 88 16.25 17.67 -15.23
N GLU A 89 15.68 17.11 -14.16
CA GLU A 89 16.33 16.23 -13.20
C GLU A 89 15.45 15.01 -12.89
N PRO A 90 15.05 14.20 -13.90
CA PRO A 90 13.97 13.22 -13.79
C PRO A 90 14.17 12.17 -12.69
N ARG A 91 15.43 11.77 -12.43
CA ARG A 91 15.74 10.81 -11.37
C ARG A 91 15.57 11.40 -9.97
N GLU A 92 15.89 12.68 -9.79
CA GLU A 92 15.74 13.36 -8.51
C GLU A 92 14.26 13.62 -8.23
N THR A 93 13.55 14.16 -9.21
CA THR A 93 12.09 14.35 -9.15
C THR A 93 11.36 13.04 -8.83
N ALA A 94 11.73 11.92 -9.46
CA ALA A 94 11.17 10.61 -9.13
C ALA A 94 11.42 10.20 -7.67
N ARG A 95 12.64 10.40 -7.16
CA ARG A 95 13.00 10.05 -5.78
C ARG A 95 12.30 10.94 -4.76
N GLU A 96 12.11 12.22 -5.07
CA GLU A 96 11.33 13.13 -4.24
C GLU A 96 9.88 12.72 -4.17
N TRP A 97 9.29 12.42 -5.32
CA TRP A 97 7.93 11.92 -5.42
C TRP A 97 7.74 10.65 -4.56
N MET A 98 8.64 9.65 -4.69
CA MET A 98 8.60 8.43 -3.87
C MET A 98 8.79 8.70 -2.37
N ARG A 99 9.67 9.65 -2.01
CA ARG A 99 9.89 10.02 -0.58
C ARG A 99 8.67 10.69 0.02
N GLN A 100 7.99 11.55 -0.74
CA GLN A 100 6.77 12.21 -0.30
C GLN A 100 5.63 11.20 -0.12
N ASP A 101 5.49 10.26 -1.04
CA ASP A 101 4.53 9.16 -0.92
C ASP A 101 4.80 8.31 0.33
N LEU A 102 6.05 7.86 0.52
CA LEU A 102 6.46 7.09 1.70
C LEU A 102 6.21 7.83 3.03
N ALA A 103 6.34 9.15 3.04
CA ALA A 103 6.11 9.99 4.21
C ALA A 103 4.62 10.26 4.50
N THR A 104 3.71 9.82 3.62
CA THR A 104 2.27 10.00 3.82
C THR A 104 1.73 8.86 4.68
N ALA A 105 1.22 9.18 5.87
CA ALA A 105 0.64 8.19 6.77
C ALA A 105 -0.55 7.49 6.10
N SER A 106 -0.52 6.16 6.06
CA SER A 106 -1.63 5.35 5.53
C SER A 106 -2.62 5.03 6.64
N GLU A 107 -3.89 5.31 6.40
CA GLU A 107 -4.96 4.88 7.29
C GLU A 107 -5.21 3.38 7.11
N LEU A 108 -5.06 2.59 8.18
CA LEU A 108 -5.20 1.13 8.13
C LEU A 108 -6.65 0.64 8.21
N THR A 109 -7.62 1.54 8.42
CA THR A 109 -9.04 1.17 8.51
C THR A 109 -9.68 1.14 7.13
N GLY A 110 -10.29 0.00 6.79
CA GLY A 110 -11.45 0.03 5.89
C GLY A 110 -12.67 0.42 6.71
N GLU A 111 -13.55 1.27 6.17
CA GLU A 111 -14.83 1.63 6.78
C GLU A 111 -15.57 0.42 7.38
N GLU A 112 -16.30 0.67 8.46
CA GLU A 112 -16.91 -0.32 9.35
C GLU A 112 -17.56 -1.50 8.62
N LEU A 113 -17.40 -2.70 9.19
CA LEU A 113 -18.19 -3.87 8.80
C LEU A 113 -19.65 -3.62 9.22
N GLY A 114 -20.44 -3.03 8.33
CA GLY A 114 -21.90 -3.06 8.37
C GLY A 114 -22.46 -4.43 8.05
#